data_AF-A0A822WFF0-F1
#
_entry.id   AF-A0A822WFF0-F1
#
_cell.length_a   1.000
_cell.length_b   1.000
_cell.length_c   1.000
_cell.angle_alpha   90.00
_cell.angle_beta   90.00
_cell.angle_gamma   90.00
#
_symmetry.space_group_name_H-M   'P 1'
#
loop_
_entity.id
_entity.type
_entity.pdbx_description
1 polymer ?
#
loop_
_entity_poly.entity_id
_entity_poly.type
_entity_poly.pdbx_seq_one_letter_code
_entity_poly.pdbx_strand_id
1 'polypeptide(L)' 'MVIEPNDVQSIPTEIGKPHKLYPNRAVEFVFTLKDGSTIKGIAPAGEDLEFINHGDIVDIKINVYEAPPGPRSVE' A
#
# COMPACT_ATOMS: atom_id res chain seq x y z
N MET A 1 0.50 9.26 -7.63
CA MET A 1 0.52 7.99 -8.39
C MET A 1 -0.85 7.36 -8.22
N VAL A 2 -1.48 6.88 -9.30
CA VAL A 2 -2.78 6.19 -9.23
C VAL A 2 -2.48 4.69 -9.20
N ILE A 3 -3.03 3.95 -8.23
CA ILE A 3 -2.81 2.51 -8.05
C ILE A 3 -4.12 1.80 -8.38
N GLU A 4 -4.08 0.83 -9.31
CA GLU A 4 -5.24 0.07 -9.74
C GLU A 4 -5.51 -1.16 -8.84
N PRO A 5 -6.73 -1.73 -8.83
CA PRO A 5 -7.02 -2.95 -8.08
C PRO A 5 -6.15 -4.12 -8.53
N ASN A 6 -5.66 -4.91 -7.57
CA ASN A 6 -4.70 -6.01 -7.80
C ASN A 6 -3.32 -5.59 -8.35
N ASP A 7 -3.03 -4.29 -8.42
CA ASP A 7 -1.71 -3.80 -8.79
C ASP A 7 -0.75 -3.98 -7.60
N VAL A 8 0.33 -4.74 -7.81
CA VAL A 8 1.38 -4.94 -6.80
C VAL A 8 2.54 -4.02 -7.18
N GLN A 9 2.59 -2.86 -6.55
CA GLN A 9 3.69 -1.92 -6.75
C GLN A 9 4.77 -2.15 -5.69
N SER A 10 6.01 -2.31 -6.16
CA SER A 10 7.20 -2.24 -5.31
C SER A 10 7.76 -0.83 -5.40
N ILE A 11 7.84 -0.14 -4.26
CA ILE A 11 8.33 1.24 -4.17
C ILE A 11 9.80 1.19 -3.71
N PRO A 12 10.75 1.77 -4.48
CA PRO A 12 12.12 1.88 -4.03
C PRO A 12 12.19 2.72 -2.75
N THR A 13 12.61 2.10 -1.65
CA THR A 13 12.63 2.71 -0.32
C THR A 13 13.92 3.48 -0.10
N GLU A 14 13.97 4.72 -0.55
CA GLU A 14 15.06 5.62 -0.20
C GLU A 14 15.13 5.85 1.32
N ILE A 15 16.31 5.66 1.90
CA ILE A 15 16.55 5.83 3.34
C ILE A 15 16.42 7.31 3.70
N GLY A 16 15.68 7.60 4.78
CA GLY A 16 15.55 8.93 5.36
C GLY A 16 14.63 9.88 4.60
N LYS A 17 13.99 9.44 3.51
CA LYS A 17 12.96 10.23 2.82
C LYS A 17 11.56 9.77 3.22
N PRO A 18 10.63 10.69 3.47
CA PRO A 18 9.23 10.34 3.67
C PRO A 18 8.65 9.82 2.37
N HIS A 19 7.99 8.66 2.47
CA HIS A 19 7.17 8.10 1.42
C HIS A 19 5.72 8.36 1.78
N LYS A 20 4.98 8.99 0.85
CA LYS A 20 3.58 9.32 1.06
C LYS A 20 2.71 8.78 -0.06
N LEU A 21 1.66 8.08 0.34
CA LEU A 21 0.70 7.42 -0.54
C LEU A 21 -0.69 7.95 -0.19
N TYR A 22 -1.44 8.27 -1.24
CA TYR A 22 -2.80 8.80 -1.16
C TYR A 22 -3.76 7.85 -1.86
N PRO A 23 -4.02 6.67 -1.28
CA PRO A 23 -4.91 5.71 -1.89
C PRO A 23 -6.36 6.20 -1.78
N ASN A 24 -7.06 6.23 -2.91
CA ASN A 24 -8.51 6.50 -2.95
C ASN A 24 -9.36 5.25 -2.62
N ARG A 25 -8.70 4.15 -2.24
CA ARG A 25 -9.29 2.84 -1.92
C ARG A 25 -8.60 2.28 -0.68
N ALA A 26 -9.22 1.30 -0.03
CA ALA A 26 -8.54 0.59 1.02
C ALA A 26 -7.34 -0.18 0.44
N VAL A 27 -6.19 -0.09 1.09
CA VAL A 27 -4.97 -0.79 0.67
C VAL A 27 -4.37 -1.56 1.83
N GLU A 28 -3.88 -2.76 1.55
CA GLU A 28 -2.99 -3.48 2.45
C GLU A 28 -1.55 -3.11 2.09
N PHE A 29 -0.77 -2.68 3.08
CA PHE A 29 0.66 -2.50 2.94
C PHE A 29 1.41 -3.63 3.64
N VAL A 30 2.47 -4.11 3.00
CA VAL A 30 3.35 -5.15 3.52
C VAL A 30 4.78 -4.63 3.46
N PHE A 31 5.35 -4.29 4.62
CA PHE A 31 6.76 -3.96 4.75
C PHE A 31 7.55 -5.24 5.02
N THR A 32 8.56 -5.52 4.21
CA THR A 32 9.54 -6.58 4.47
C THR A 32 10.76 -5.96 5.13
N LEU A 33 11.16 -6.47 6.29
CA LEU A 33 12.31 -5.99 7.04
C LEU A 33 13.57 -6.80 6.69
N LYS A 34 14.75 -6.25 7.01
CA LYS A 34 16.05 -6.89 6.80
C LYS A 34 16.21 -8.26 7.44
N ASP A 35 15.54 -8.50 8.57
CA ASP A 35 15.55 -9.78 9.28
C ASP A 35 14.60 -10.83 8.65
N GLY A 36 13.93 -10.49 7.55
CA GLY A 36 12.97 -11.34 6.86
C GLY A 36 11.57 -11.32 7.48
N SER A 37 11.35 -10.59 8.57
CA SER A 37 10.02 -10.40 9.14
C SER A 37 9.18 -9.43 8.29
N THR A 38 7.86 -9.46 8.50
CA THR A 38 6.92 -8.60 7.77
C THR A 38 6.00 -7.84 8.72
N ILE A 39 5.79 -6.56 8.42
CA ILE A 39 4.77 -5.73 9.06
C ILE A 39 3.65 -5.54 8.04
N LYS A 40 2.43 -5.90 8.43
CA LYS A 40 1.24 -5.75 7.61
C LYS A 40 0.25 -4.80 8.27
N GLY A 41 -0.41 -3.98 7.46
CA GLY A 41 -1.51 -3.16 7.93
C GLY A 41 -2.44 -2.76 6.79
N ILE A 42 -3.60 -2.24 7.17
CA ILE A 42 -4.62 -1.78 6.24
C ILE A 42 -4.79 -0.27 6.42
N ALA A 43 -4.60 0.48 5.35
CA ALA A 43 -4.99 1.87 5.27
C ALA A 43 -6.39 1.97 4.64
N PRO A 44 -7.39 2.57 5.33
CA PRO A 44 -8.72 2.80 4.76
C PRO A 44 -8.67 3.71 3.53
N ALA A 45 -9.76 3.70 2.73
CA ALA A 45 -9.88 4.60 1.60
C ALA A 45 -9.92 6.06 2.05
N GLY A 46 -9.12 6.92 1.40
CA GLY A 46 -9.07 8.35 1.71
C GLY A 46 -8.20 8.71 2.93
N GLU A 47 -7.52 7.74 3.52
CA GLU A 47 -6.50 7.96 4.55
C GLU A 47 -5.11 8.04 3.93
N ASP A 48 -4.27 8.91 4.49
CA ASP A 48 -2.88 9.07 4.08
C ASP A 48 -2.03 7.94 4.70
N LEU A 49 -1.27 7.23 3.86
CA LEU A 49 -0.22 6.34 4.33
C LEU A 49 1.13 7.05 4.20
N GLU A 50 1.73 7.38 5.34
CA GLU A 50 3.03 8.03 5.43
C GLU A 50 4.00 7.21 6.29
N PHE A 51 5.20 6.96 5.79
CA PHE A 51 6.25 6.27 6.52
C PHE A 51 7.64 6.78 6.10
N ILE A 52 8.61 6.63 7.00
CA ILE A 52 10.03 6.93 6.75
C ILE A 52 10.82 5.65 6.94
N ASN A 53 11.59 5.24 5.93
CA ASN A 53 12.52 4.12 6.08
C ASN A 53 13.81 4.60 6.74
N HIS A 54 14.09 4.13 7.96
CA HIS A 54 15.37 4.41 8.66
C HIS A 54 16.48 3.41 8.31
N GLY A 55 16.23 2.50 7.36
CA GLY A 55 17.19 1.53 6.87
C GLY A 55 16.79 0.09 7.13
N ASP A 56 15.67 -0.18 7.79
CA ASP A 56 15.25 -1.55 8.12
C ASP A 56 14.30 -2.17 7.11
N ILE A 57 13.60 -1.34 6.33
CA ILE A 57 12.68 -1.82 5.28
C ILE A 57 13.49 -2.10 4.01
N VAL A 58 13.33 -3.29 3.43
CA VAL A 58 14.01 -3.73 2.20
C VAL A 58 13.08 -3.84 0.99
N ASP A 59 11.79 -4.07 1.22
CA ASP A 59 10.77 -4.13 0.18
C ASP A 59 9.42 -3.67 0.74
N ILE A 60 8.59 -3.10 -0.12
CA ILE A 60 7.24 -2.67 0.20
C ILE A 60 6.32 -3.17 -0.88
N LYS A 61 5.25 -3.87 -0.49
CA LYS A 61 4.17 -4.24 -1.39
C LYS A 61 2.89 -3.56 -0.95
N ILE A 62 2.18 -3.00 -1.91
CA ILE A 62 0.86 -2.41 -1.71
C ILE A 62 -0.12 -3.25 -2.50
N ASN A 63 -1.12 -3.80 -1.82
CA ASN A 63 -2.22 -4.51 -2.43
C ASN A 63 -3.47 -3.64 -2.31
N VAL A 64 -4.05 -3.23 -3.43
CA VAL A 64 -5.30 -2.48 -3.45
C VAL A 64 -6.47 -3.46 -3.40
N TYR A 65 -7.34 -3.32 -2.41
CA TYR A 65 -8.56 -4.12 -2.36
C TYR A 65 -9.50 -3.75 -3.51
N GLU A 66 -10.06 -4.76 -4.18
CA GLU A 66 -11.18 -4.54 -5.08
C GLU A 66 -12.36 -3.96 -4.28
N ALA A 67 -12.82 -2.79 -4.70
CA ALA A 67 -14.12 -2.32 -4.23
C ALA A 67 -15.17 -3.30 -4.80
N PRO A 68 -16.09 -3.83 -3.98
CA PRO A 68 -17.18 -4.63 -4.51
C PRO A 68 -17.88 -3.82 -5.60
N PRO A 69 -18.17 -4.43 -6.76
CA PRO A 69 -18.90 -3.73 -7.81
C PRO A 69 -20.20 -3.19 -7.20
N GLY A 70 -20.48 -1.92 -7.41
CA GLY A 70 -21.74 -1.31 -7.00
C GLY A 70 -22.94 -2.09 -7.55
N PRO A 71 -24.16 -1.84 -7.04
CA PRO A 71 -25.35 -2.54 -7.50
C PRO A 71 -25.42 -2.53 -9.03
N ARG A 72 -25.42 -3.72 -9.62
CA ARG A 72 -25.54 -3.91 -11.07
C ARG A 72 -27.03 -3.95 -11.39
N SER A 73 -27.44 -3.21 -12.41
CA SER A 73 -28.80 -3.35 -12.94
C SER A 73 -28.95 -4.79 -13.43
N VAL A 74 -29.97 -5.48 -12.94
CA VAL A 74 -30.38 -6.78 -13.46
C VAL A 74 -31.50 -6.47 -14.44
N GLU A 75 -31.22 -6.57 -15.75
CA GLU A 75 -32.28 -6.58 -16.78
C GLU A 75 -33.04 -7.91 -16.74
#